data_AF-A0A4R4KGW9-F1
#
_entry.id   AF-A0A4R4KGW9-F1
#
_cell.length_a   1.000
_cell.length_b   1.000
_cell.length_c   1.000
_cell.angle_alpha   90.00
_cell.angle_beta   90.00
_cell.angle_gamma   90.00
#
_symmetry.space_group_name_H-M   'P 1'
#
loop_
_entity.id
_entity.type
_entity.pdbx_description
1 polymer ?
#
loop_
_entity_poly.entity_id
_entity_poly.type
_entity_poly.pdbx_seq_one_letter_code
_entity_poly.pdbx_strand_id
1 'polypeptide(L)' 'MTLSGCEFSEHELIRTAVRMVTGTSRRGTQRWVVMKDAFCCGSGVAHALCRRFGFDPDEMVKP' A
#
# COMPACT_ATOMS: atom_id res chain seq x y z
N MET A 1 11.96 11.72 -9.25
CA MET A 1 13.07 11.21 -8.42
C MET A 1 13.94 10.29 -9.24
N THR A 2 15.24 10.23 -8.98
CA THR A 2 16.17 9.36 -9.73
C THR A 2 16.57 8.17 -8.87
N LEU A 3 16.31 6.95 -9.33
CA LEU A 3 16.69 5.71 -8.66
C LEU A 3 17.48 4.84 -9.65
N SER A 4 18.68 4.42 -9.28
CA SER A 4 19.56 3.61 -10.15
C SER A 4 19.79 4.21 -11.56
N GLY A 5 19.86 5.54 -11.65
CA GLY A 5 20.03 6.25 -12.93
C GLY A 5 18.76 6.38 -13.78
N CYS A 6 17.62 5.88 -13.32
CA CYS A 6 16.32 6.01 -13.99
C CYS A 6 15.45 7.07 -13.32
N GLU A 7 14.69 7.84 -14.12
CA GLU A 7 13.69 8.77 -13.60
C GLU A 7 12.38 8.06 -13.26
N PHE A 8 11.91 8.28 -12.04
CA PHE A 8 10.62 7.81 -11.53
C PHE A 8 9.77 8.98 -11.06
N SER A 9 8.47 8.93 -11.36
CA SER A 9 7.48 9.73 -10.65
C SER A 9 7.26 9.13 -9.26
N GLU A 10 7.49 9.93 -8.22
CA GLU A 10 7.22 9.52 -6.83
C GLU A 10 5.79 9.00 -6.67
N HIS A 11 4.84 9.72 -7.27
CA HIS A 11 3.43 9.37 -7.21
C HIS A 11 3.13 8.01 -7.85
N GLU A 12 3.70 7.73 -9.03
CA GLU A 12 3.52 6.44 -9.71
C GLU A 12 4.21 5.29 -8.97
N LEU A 13 5.38 5.57 -8.38
CA LEU A 13 6.11 4.59 -7.58
C LEU A 13 5.30 4.20 -6.35
N ILE A 14 4.77 5.18 -5.62
CA ILE A 14 3.91 4.93 -4.45
C ILE A 14 2.62 4.24 -4.87
N ARG A 15 1.96 4.69 -5.95
CA ARG A 15 0.74 4.01 -6.46
C ARG A 15 1.02 2.53 -6.74
N THR A 16 2.15 2.24 -7.37
CA THR A 16 2.56 0.86 -7.68
C THR A 16 2.80 0.07 -6.40
N ALA A 17 3.56 0.61 -5.46
CA ALA A 17 3.81 -0.02 -4.17
C ALA A 17 2.50 -0.33 -3.43
N VAL A 18 1.58 0.64 -3.35
CA VAL A 18 0.25 0.49 -2.73
C VAL A 18 -0.56 -0.63 -3.39
N ARG A 19 -0.56 -0.69 -4.73
CA ARG A 19 -1.26 -1.74 -5.48
C ARG A 19 -0.71 -3.15 -5.23
N MET A 20 0.61 -3.25 -5.03
CA MET A 20 1.29 -4.54 -4.85
C MET A 20 1.24 -5.07 -3.41
N VAL A 21 0.70 -4.31 -2.46
CA VAL A 21 0.51 -4.77 -1.08
C VAL A 21 -0.43 -5.98 -1.08
N THR A 22 0.07 -7.13 -0.59
CA THR A 22 -0.65 -8.40 -0.50
C THR A 22 -0.63 -8.95 0.93
N GLY A 23 -1.70 -9.62 1.33
CA GLY A 23 -1.80 -10.22 2.66
C GLY A 23 -0.88 -11.43 2.82
N THR A 24 -0.49 -11.74 4.06
CA THR A 24 0.34 -12.94 4.34
C THR A 24 -0.49 -14.12 4.86
N SER A 25 -1.76 -13.89 5.21
CA SER A 25 -2.65 -14.87 5.82
C SER A 25 -3.67 -15.43 4.83
N ARG A 26 -3.84 -16.77 4.82
CA ARG A 26 -4.91 -17.43 4.04
C ARG A 26 -6.33 -16.99 4.44
N ARG A 27 -6.52 -16.52 5.68
CA ARG A 27 -7.81 -15.97 6.14
C ARG A 27 -8.09 -14.57 5.58
N GLY A 28 -7.11 -13.98 4.90
CA GLY A 28 -7.12 -12.59 4.49
C GLY A 28 -6.77 -11.66 5.64
N THR A 29 -6.44 -10.43 5.29
CA THR A 29 -6.12 -9.36 6.22
C THR A 29 -6.70 -8.07 5.64
N GLN A 30 -7.21 -7.17 6.48
CA GLN A 30 -7.69 -5.89 5.98
C GLN A 30 -6.55 -5.14 5.31
N ARG A 31 -6.79 -4.55 4.14
CA ARG A 31 -5.74 -3.88 3.35
C ARG A 31 -4.98 -2.84 4.17
N TRP A 32 -5.66 -2.08 5.02
CA TRP A 32 -5.00 -1.06 5.85
C TRP A 32 -3.95 -1.65 6.79
N VAL A 33 -4.12 -2.87 7.29
CA VAL A 33 -3.14 -3.53 8.17
C VAL A 33 -1.88 -3.85 7.38
N VAL A 34 -2.04 -4.41 6.18
CA VAL A 34 -0.89 -4.73 5.33
C VAL A 34 -0.20 -3.47 4.84
N MET A 35 -0.96 -2.40 4.57
CA MET A 35 -0.44 -1.08 4.20
C MET A 35 0.39 -0.46 5.34
N LYS A 36 -0.13 -0.55 6.57
CA LYS A 36 0.55 -0.11 7.80
C LYS A 36 1.90 -0.79 7.95
N ASP A 37 1.96 -2.10 7.73
CA ASP A 37 3.19 -2.89 7.85
C ASP A 37 4.18 -2.62 6.71
N ALA A 38 3.70 -2.51 5.46
CA ALA A 38 4.55 -2.25 4.30
C ALA A 38 5.21 -0.85 4.32
N PHE A 39 4.51 0.15 4.84
CA PHE A 39 4.98 1.54 4.90
C PHE A 39 5.46 1.98 6.28
N CYS A 40 5.49 1.07 7.27
CA CYS A 40 5.90 1.34 8.65
C CYS A 40 5.22 2.59 9.25
N CYS A 41 3.90 2.71 9.10
CA CYS A 41 3.15 3.91 9.49
C CYS A 41 2.04 3.62 10.50
N GLY A 42 1.31 4.66 10.93
CA GLY A 42 0.13 4.52 11.79
C GLY A 42 -1.14 4.16 11.01
N SER A 43 -2.15 3.63 11.70
CA SER A 43 -3.43 3.20 11.10
C SER A 43 -4.16 4.30 10.32
N GLY A 44 -4.13 5.54 10.81
CA GLY A 44 -4.72 6.69 10.12
C GLY A 44 -4.03 7.01 8.79
N VAL A 45 -2.70 6.94 8.77
CA VAL A 45 -1.90 7.15 7.54
C VAL A 45 -2.16 6.03 6.54
N ALA A 46 -2.23 4.78 7.01
CA ALA A 46 -2.53 3.64 6.16
C ALA A 46 -3.90 3.77 5.47
N HIS A 47 -4.95 4.19 6.21
CA HIS A 47 -6.27 4.45 5.63
C HIS A 47 -6.24 5.58 4.60
N ALA A 48 -5.53 6.67 4.90
CA ALA A 48 -5.39 7.79 3.98
C ALA A 48 -4.67 7.38 2.68
N LEU A 49 -3.64 6.53 2.77
CA LEU A 49 -2.94 5.98 1.60
C LEU A 49 -3.85 5.11 0.75
N CYS A 50 -4.61 4.19 1.34
CA CYS A 50 -5.59 3.37 0.61
C CYS A 50 -6.55 4.27 -0.18
N ARG A 51 -7.21 5.23 0.49
CA ARG A 51 -8.20 6.12 -0.15
C ARG A 51 -7.57 7.04 -1.21
N ARG A 52 -6.37 7.58 -0.95
CA ARG A 52 -5.66 8.46 -1.90
C ARG A 52 -5.43 7.79 -3.25
N PHE A 53 -5.21 6.48 -3.26
CA PHE A 53 -4.99 5.70 -4.48
C PHE A 53 -6.21 4.89 -4.93
N GLY A 54 -7.39 5.14 -4.36
CA GLY A 54 -8.66 4.54 -4.79
C GLY A 54 -8.93 3.13 -4.27
N PHE A 55 -8.26 2.71 -3.20
CA PHE A 55 -8.47 1.42 -2.54
C PHE A 55 -9.37 1.53 -1.31
N ASP A 56 -10.12 0.48 -1.04
CA ASP A 56 -10.90 0.36 0.18
C ASP A 56 -9.98 -0.14 1.32
N PRO A 57 -9.77 0.62 2.40
CA PRO A 57 -8.93 0.18 3.51
C PRO A 57 -9.45 -1.08 4.21
N ASP A 58 -10.76 -1.30 4.22
CA ASP A 58 -11.39 -2.40 4.95
C ASP A 58 -11.52 -3.68 4.12
N GLU A 59 -11.18 -3.63 2.82
CA GLU A 59 -11.22 -4.81 1.96
C GLU A 59 -10.25 -5.88 2.44
N MET A 60 -10.66 -7.14 2.32
CA MET A 60 -9.85 -8.28 2.72
C MET A 60 -8.92 -8.68 1.58
N VAL A 61 -7.61 -8.49 1.77
CA VAL A 61 -6.57 -8.96 0.85
C VAL A 61 -6.01 -10.31 1.29
N LYS A 62 -5.79 -11.20 0.33
CA LYS A 62 -5.21 -12.54 0.50
C LYS A 62 -3.84 -12.59 -0.19
N PRO A 63 -2.98 -13.57 0.13
CA PRO A 63 -1.69 -13.77 -0.51
C PRO A 63 -1.78 -13.83 -2.03
#